data_AF-A0A433HUP3-F1
#
_entry.id   AF-A0A433HUP3-F1
#
_cell.length_a   1.000
_cell.length_b   1.000
_cell.length_c   1.000
_cell.angle_alpha   90.00
_cell.angle_beta   90.00
_cell.angle_gamma   90.00
#
_symmetry.space_group_name_H-M   'P 1'
#
loop_
_entity.id
_entity.type
_entity.pdbx_description
1 polymer ?
#
loop_
_entity_poly.entity_id
_entity_poly.type
_entity_poly.pdbx_seq_one_letter_code
_entity_poly.pdbx_strand_id
1 'polypeptide(L)'
;MGDLDKKVQDQVEESGFKTERIEAENPADYAKAIDTYYAKVSGSLPQSVVVGSMDNSDFTLPAVNWISHMPEPLLYVKKDQVPQETIDALKKRNGEANIYLIGPESIVSGTVEKQLAQYGKVTRISGKDAYSNAIAFAKFKDKNTQFGWGITTPGHNVSFIPSGSKELAIASAPFSHAGKHAPLLWSDKEKMPSSVMSYVMSLQPKYKMSPAEGPYNHAWLTGDEKEFSKAAQAELDDMLEIVSESGQGHGGMNMDGMEGMDKNSEEKKDNSEMPGMNH
;
A
#
# COMPACT_ATOMS: atom_id res chain seq x y z
N MET A 1 -20.21 13.69 6.69
CA MET A 1 -20.91 12.48 6.18
C MET A 1 -21.34 11.67 7.39
N GLY A 2 -22.43 10.91 7.32
CA GLY A 2 -22.88 10.08 8.43
C GLY A 2 -24.04 10.69 9.21
N ASP A 3 -24.51 9.91 10.19
CA ASP A 3 -25.48 10.36 11.18
C ASP A 3 -24.77 11.16 12.28
N LEU A 4 -24.51 12.44 12.00
CA LEU A 4 -23.93 13.39 12.93
C LEU A 4 -25.02 14.30 13.50
N ASP A 5 -24.98 14.55 14.80
CA ASP A 5 -25.82 15.55 15.47
C ASP A 5 -25.60 16.92 14.83
N LYS A 6 -26.67 17.69 14.65
CA LYS A 6 -26.61 19.05 14.11
C LYS A 6 -25.61 19.94 14.85
N LYS A 7 -25.44 19.75 16.16
CA LYS A 7 -24.45 20.48 16.96
C LYS A 7 -23.03 20.35 16.45
N VAL A 8 -22.67 19.21 15.85
CA VAL A 8 -21.34 19.01 15.26
C VAL A 8 -21.16 19.91 14.04
N GLN A 9 -22.19 20.05 13.22
CA GLN A 9 -22.18 20.96 12.07
C GLN A 9 -22.08 22.42 12.52
N ASP A 10 -22.91 22.81 13.50
CA ASP A 10 -22.92 24.17 14.04
C ASP A 10 -21.52 24.57 14.58
N GLN A 11 -20.84 23.68 15.31
CA GLN A 11 -19.48 23.92 15.83
C GLN A 11 -18.43 24.12 14.72
N VAL A 12 -18.54 23.37 13.62
CA VAL A 12 -17.62 23.51 12.48
C VAL A 12 -17.87 24.83 11.75
N GLU A 13 -19.13 25.25 11.62
CA GLU A 13 -19.52 26.53 11.01
C GLU A 13 -19.11 27.73 11.88
N GLU A 14 -19.29 27.64 13.20
CA GLU A 14 -18.81 28.65 14.16
C GLU A 14 -17.28 28.82 14.13
N SER A 15 -16.56 27.76 13.75
CA SER A 15 -15.11 27.81 13.53
C SER A 15 -14.70 28.46 12.20
N GLY A 16 -15.65 28.97 11.41
CA GLY A 16 -15.42 29.70 10.17
C GLY A 16 -15.36 28.84 8.90
N PHE A 17 -15.66 27.54 8.99
CA PHE A 17 -15.70 26.65 7.83
C PHE A 17 -17.08 26.60 7.18
N LYS A 18 -17.13 26.38 5.86
CA LYS A 18 -18.37 26.01 5.17
C LYS A 18 -18.57 24.50 5.26
N THR A 19 -19.81 24.07 5.43
CA THR A 19 -20.14 22.64 5.50
C THR A 19 -21.03 22.23 4.34
N GLU A 20 -20.86 20.99 3.88
CA GLU A 20 -21.80 20.28 3.00
C GLU A 20 -22.01 18.89 3.62
N ARG A 21 -23.27 18.51 3.85
CA ARG A 21 -23.61 17.21 4.42
C ARG A 21 -24.07 16.28 3.29
N ILE A 22 -23.41 15.12 3.19
CA ILE A 22 -23.88 14.00 2.39
C ILE A 22 -24.67 13.09 3.32
N GLU A 23 -25.97 12.97 3.06
CA GLU A 23 -26.91 12.09 3.75
C GLU A 23 -27.17 10.85 2.89
N ALA A 24 -27.26 9.70 3.56
CA ALA A 24 -27.59 8.43 2.94
C ALA A 24 -28.06 7.44 4.02
N GLU A 25 -28.86 6.46 3.60
CA GLU A 25 -29.53 5.53 4.53
C GLU A 25 -28.70 4.28 4.82
N ASN A 26 -27.80 3.90 3.93
CA ASN A 26 -27.02 2.66 4.01
C ASN A 26 -25.67 2.79 3.28
N PRO A 27 -24.73 1.84 3.45
CA PRO A 27 -23.40 1.92 2.82
C PRO A 27 -23.42 2.03 1.28
N ALA A 28 -24.33 1.35 0.59
CA ALA A 28 -24.44 1.43 -0.87
C ALA A 28 -24.99 2.80 -1.31
N ASP A 29 -25.91 3.36 -0.55
CA ASP A 29 -26.44 4.70 -0.79
C ASP A 29 -25.36 5.78 -0.55
N TYR A 30 -24.54 5.64 0.50
CA TYR A 30 -23.35 6.49 0.70
C TYR A 30 -22.40 6.41 -0.50
N ALA A 31 -22.11 5.20 -0.97
CA ALA A 31 -21.22 5.02 -2.13
C ALA A 31 -21.78 5.68 -3.40
N LYS A 32 -23.08 5.52 -3.68
CA LYS A 32 -23.76 6.21 -4.80
C LYS A 32 -23.75 7.74 -4.65
N ALA A 33 -23.96 8.24 -3.44
CA ALA A 33 -23.92 9.68 -3.17
C ALA A 33 -22.51 10.24 -3.35
N ILE A 34 -21.48 9.52 -2.90
CA ILE A 34 -20.06 9.88 -3.09
C ILE A 34 -19.67 9.81 -4.57
N ASP A 35 -20.08 8.80 -5.33
CA ASP A 35 -19.87 8.72 -6.79
C ASP A 35 -20.45 9.95 -7.51
N THR A 36 -21.64 10.39 -7.09
CA THR A 36 -22.29 11.60 -7.62
C THR A 36 -21.54 12.87 -7.23
N TYR A 37 -21.17 12.99 -5.96
CA TYR A 37 -20.42 14.13 -5.44
C TYR A 37 -19.06 14.25 -6.12
N TYR A 38 -18.38 13.12 -6.31
CA TYR A 38 -17.10 13.06 -7.00
C TYR A 38 -17.21 13.62 -8.41
N ALA A 39 -18.18 13.14 -9.20
CA ALA A 39 -18.42 13.63 -10.57
C ALA A 39 -18.77 15.14 -10.62
N LYS A 40 -19.52 15.63 -9.63
CA LYS A 40 -19.83 17.07 -9.49
C LYS A 40 -18.57 17.90 -9.26
N VAL A 41 -17.66 17.43 -8.40
CA VAL A 41 -16.43 18.18 -8.04
C VAL A 41 -15.34 18.05 -9.10
N SER A 42 -15.18 16.87 -9.72
CA SER A 42 -14.19 16.63 -10.77
C SER A 42 -14.62 17.13 -12.15
N GLY A 43 -15.91 17.42 -12.36
CA GLY A 43 -16.49 17.83 -13.64
C GLY A 43 -16.67 16.70 -14.65
N SER A 44 -16.34 15.45 -14.29
CA SER A 44 -16.56 14.28 -15.15
C SER A 44 -16.82 13.01 -14.33
N LEU A 45 -17.66 12.11 -14.86
CA LEU A 45 -17.91 10.81 -14.25
C LEU A 45 -16.81 9.82 -14.66
N PRO A 46 -16.03 9.24 -13.72
CA PRO A 46 -15.01 8.26 -14.05
C PRO A 46 -15.66 6.97 -14.59
N GLN A 47 -15.19 6.50 -15.76
CA GLN A 47 -15.66 5.23 -16.33
C GLN A 47 -15.22 4.01 -15.51
N SER A 48 -14.02 4.08 -14.93
CA SER A 48 -13.51 3.07 -14.01
C SER A 48 -14.14 3.21 -12.63
N VAL A 49 -14.53 2.09 -12.04
CA VAL A 49 -15.13 2.02 -10.71
C VAL A 49 -14.69 0.75 -10.00
N VAL A 50 -14.34 0.88 -8.73
CA VAL A 50 -14.07 -0.27 -7.86
C VAL A 50 -15.39 -0.77 -7.30
N VAL A 51 -15.59 -2.09 -7.28
CA VAL A 51 -16.74 -2.71 -6.62
C VAL A 51 -16.24 -3.71 -5.59
N GLY A 52 -16.70 -3.60 -4.35
CA GLY A 52 -16.30 -4.50 -3.26
C GLY A 52 -17.47 -4.92 -2.37
N SER A 53 -17.25 -5.97 -1.57
CA SER A 53 -18.24 -6.42 -0.59
C SER A 53 -18.39 -5.43 0.56
N MET A 54 -19.63 -5.07 0.91
CA MET A 54 -19.93 -4.36 2.18
C MET A 54 -19.96 -5.31 3.38
N ASP A 55 -20.18 -6.61 3.14
CA ASP A 55 -20.30 -7.62 4.20
C ASP A 55 -18.92 -8.09 4.72
N ASN A 56 -17.86 -7.88 3.92
CA ASN A 56 -16.50 -8.33 4.20
C ASN A 56 -15.49 -7.21 3.90
N SER A 57 -15.39 -6.27 4.83
CA SER A 57 -14.53 -5.08 4.71
C SER A 57 -13.06 -5.41 4.42
N ASP A 58 -12.54 -6.52 4.93
CA ASP A 58 -11.09 -6.80 4.89
C ASP A 58 -10.61 -7.13 3.47
N PHE A 59 -11.53 -7.56 2.60
CA PHE A 59 -11.27 -7.73 1.17
C PHE A 59 -11.39 -6.42 0.40
N THR A 60 -12.29 -5.52 0.82
CA THR A 60 -12.61 -4.27 0.09
C THR A 60 -11.71 -3.10 0.49
N LEU A 61 -11.38 -2.97 1.77
CA LEU A 61 -10.57 -1.88 2.34
C LEU A 61 -9.21 -1.67 1.68
N PRO A 62 -8.51 -2.66 1.11
CA PRO A 62 -7.30 -2.39 0.32
C PRO A 62 -7.50 -1.38 -0.82
N ALA A 63 -8.72 -1.21 -1.31
CA ALA A 63 -9.09 -0.18 -2.29
C ALA A 63 -9.00 1.25 -1.76
N VAL A 64 -9.07 1.46 -0.44
CA VAL A 64 -9.15 2.80 0.17
C VAL A 64 -7.94 3.66 -0.20
N ASN A 65 -6.75 3.05 -0.24
CA ASN A 65 -5.52 3.73 -0.64
C ASN A 65 -5.55 4.11 -2.12
N TRP A 66 -6.17 3.29 -2.97
CA TRP A 66 -6.28 3.57 -4.39
C TRP A 66 -7.28 4.69 -4.66
N ILE A 67 -8.47 4.64 -4.09
CA ILE A 67 -9.50 5.68 -4.29
C ILE A 67 -9.14 7.02 -3.61
N SER A 68 -8.18 7.02 -2.69
CA SER A 68 -7.57 8.24 -2.13
C SER A 68 -6.45 8.79 -3.02
N HIS A 69 -5.83 7.92 -3.83
CA HIS A 69 -4.77 8.27 -4.77
C HIS A 69 -5.34 8.69 -6.13
N MET A 70 -6.40 8.02 -6.59
CA MET A 70 -6.93 8.10 -7.95
C MET A 70 -8.42 8.42 -7.96
N PRO A 71 -8.89 9.14 -8.99
CA PRO A 71 -10.25 9.64 -9.10
C PRO A 71 -11.27 8.55 -9.50
N GLU A 72 -11.26 7.40 -8.84
CA GLU A 72 -12.01 6.21 -9.24
C GLU A 72 -12.82 5.70 -8.03
N PRO A 73 -14.15 5.86 -8.04
CA PRO A 73 -14.97 5.66 -6.86
C PRO A 73 -15.10 4.17 -6.49
N LEU A 74 -15.52 3.93 -5.25
CA LEU A 74 -15.87 2.61 -4.73
C LEU A 74 -17.40 2.50 -4.60
N LEU A 75 -17.98 1.46 -5.19
CA LEU A 75 -19.35 1.03 -4.98
C LEU A 75 -19.39 -0.31 -4.21
N TYR A 76 -20.52 -0.57 -3.55
CA TYR A 76 -20.67 -1.76 -2.72
C TYR A 76 -21.65 -2.78 -3.28
N VAL A 77 -21.34 -4.06 -3.04
CA VAL A 77 -22.25 -5.19 -3.25
C VAL A 77 -22.31 -6.04 -1.99
N LYS A 78 -23.31 -6.91 -1.92
CA LYS A 78 -23.35 -8.00 -0.95
C LYS A 78 -22.81 -9.27 -1.59
N LYS A 79 -22.65 -10.34 -0.80
CA LYS A 79 -22.17 -11.64 -1.31
C LYS A 79 -22.93 -12.11 -2.55
N ASP A 80 -24.25 -12.05 -2.52
CA ASP A 80 -25.13 -12.63 -3.56
C ASP A 80 -26.12 -11.63 -4.16
N GLN A 81 -25.92 -10.33 -3.94
CA GLN A 81 -26.83 -9.28 -4.40
C GLN A 81 -26.07 -8.01 -4.79
N VAL A 82 -26.46 -7.44 -5.94
CA VAL A 82 -26.14 -6.03 -6.28
C VAL A 82 -27.26 -5.13 -5.74
N PRO A 83 -26.99 -4.22 -4.79
CA PRO A 83 -27.96 -3.23 -4.34
C PRO A 83 -28.45 -2.31 -5.47
N GLN A 84 -29.67 -1.80 -5.36
CA GLN A 84 -30.25 -0.91 -6.38
C GLN A 84 -29.42 0.37 -6.52
N GLU A 85 -28.85 0.87 -5.43
CA GLU A 85 -28.02 2.07 -5.39
C GLU A 85 -26.74 1.90 -6.23
N THR A 86 -26.15 0.71 -6.20
CA THR A 86 -24.99 0.35 -7.03
C THR A 86 -25.38 0.24 -8.50
N ILE A 87 -26.55 -0.36 -8.80
CA ILE A 87 -27.09 -0.39 -10.16
C ILE A 87 -27.30 1.02 -10.71
N ASP A 88 -27.90 1.91 -9.92
CA ASP A 88 -28.20 3.28 -10.33
C ASP A 88 -26.92 4.12 -10.54
N ALA A 89 -25.89 3.91 -9.72
CA ALA A 89 -24.58 4.52 -9.93
C ALA A 89 -23.90 4.02 -11.21
N LEU A 90 -23.97 2.71 -11.50
CA LEU A 90 -23.38 2.12 -12.69
C LEU A 90 -24.10 2.55 -13.99
N LYS A 91 -25.42 2.67 -13.98
CA LYS A 91 -26.21 3.12 -15.14
C LYS A 91 -25.79 4.50 -15.67
N LYS A 92 -25.27 5.38 -14.80
CA LYS A 92 -24.76 6.71 -15.21
C LYS A 92 -23.58 6.63 -16.18
N ARG A 93 -22.91 5.47 -16.26
CA ARG A 93 -21.81 5.17 -17.19
C ARG A 93 -22.30 4.60 -18.52
N ASN A 94 -23.61 4.56 -18.78
CA ASN A 94 -24.23 4.19 -20.06
C ASN A 94 -23.79 2.82 -20.63
N GLY A 95 -23.45 1.85 -19.77
CA GLY A 95 -23.00 0.52 -20.18
C GLY A 95 -21.50 0.44 -20.52
N GLU A 96 -20.75 1.52 -20.33
CA GLU A 96 -19.31 1.61 -20.65
C GLU A 96 -18.42 1.52 -19.40
N ALA A 97 -18.96 1.10 -18.25
CA ALA A 97 -18.20 1.04 -17.01
C ALA A 97 -17.03 0.03 -17.11
N ASN A 98 -15.86 0.40 -16.58
CA ASN A 98 -14.79 -0.55 -16.27
C ASN A 98 -14.89 -0.92 -14.79
N ILE A 99 -15.45 -2.09 -14.51
CA ILE A 99 -15.80 -2.53 -13.16
C ILE A 99 -14.69 -3.41 -12.62
N TYR A 100 -13.96 -2.94 -11.61
CA TYR A 100 -12.91 -3.70 -10.93
C TYR A 100 -13.49 -4.34 -9.67
N LEU A 101 -13.89 -5.61 -9.78
CA LEU A 101 -14.53 -6.35 -8.70
C LEU A 101 -13.48 -6.96 -7.77
N ILE A 102 -13.46 -6.51 -6.51
CA ILE A 102 -12.47 -6.96 -5.52
C ILE A 102 -13.05 -8.08 -4.66
N GLY A 103 -12.30 -9.18 -4.55
CA GLY A 103 -12.60 -10.32 -3.69
C GLY A 103 -12.84 -11.62 -4.48
N PRO A 104 -12.59 -12.79 -3.86
CA PRO A 104 -12.90 -14.09 -4.44
C PRO A 104 -14.41 -14.36 -4.48
N GLU A 105 -14.84 -15.41 -5.19
CA GLU A 105 -16.26 -15.79 -5.30
C GLU A 105 -16.92 -16.13 -3.95
N SER A 106 -16.12 -16.56 -2.96
CA SER A 106 -16.61 -16.79 -1.59
C SER A 106 -17.06 -15.49 -0.90
N ILE A 107 -16.61 -14.33 -1.37
CA ILE A 107 -16.91 -13.00 -0.82
C ILE A 107 -17.91 -12.24 -1.69
N VAL A 108 -17.79 -12.34 -3.01
CA VAL A 108 -18.76 -11.82 -3.98
C VAL A 108 -18.98 -12.85 -5.08
N SER A 109 -20.17 -13.46 -5.14
CA SER A 109 -20.41 -14.61 -5.99
C SER A 109 -20.32 -14.32 -7.49
N GLY A 110 -20.12 -15.36 -8.29
CA GLY A 110 -20.16 -15.26 -9.75
C GLY A 110 -21.51 -14.78 -10.29
N THR A 111 -22.60 -14.93 -9.53
CA THR A 111 -23.92 -14.38 -9.88
C THR A 111 -23.90 -12.85 -9.85
N VAL A 112 -23.31 -12.26 -8.80
CA VAL A 112 -23.13 -10.80 -8.70
C VAL A 112 -22.26 -10.28 -9.84
N GLU A 113 -21.15 -10.96 -10.15
CA GLU A 113 -20.29 -10.60 -11.28
C GLU A 113 -21.05 -10.59 -12.62
N LYS A 114 -21.89 -11.61 -12.87
CA LYS A 114 -22.74 -11.65 -14.07
C LYS A 114 -23.77 -10.53 -14.11
N GLN A 115 -24.33 -10.12 -12.96
CA GLN A 115 -25.24 -8.98 -12.88
C GLN A 115 -24.50 -7.67 -13.19
N LEU A 116 -23.31 -7.46 -12.61
CA LEU A 116 -22.48 -6.28 -12.87
C LEU A 116 -22.07 -6.17 -14.36
N ALA A 117 -21.84 -7.30 -15.03
CA ALA A 117 -21.47 -7.34 -16.44
C ALA A 117 -22.55 -6.79 -17.40
N GLN A 118 -23.79 -6.58 -16.93
CA GLN A 118 -24.82 -5.90 -17.70
C GLN A 118 -24.58 -4.39 -17.83
N TYR A 119 -23.70 -3.83 -17.01
CA TYR A 119 -23.45 -2.38 -16.94
C TYR A 119 -22.03 -1.99 -17.41
N GLY A 120 -21.22 -2.95 -17.82
CA GLY A 120 -19.86 -2.71 -18.31
C GLY A 120 -18.96 -3.94 -18.24
N LYS A 121 -17.67 -3.74 -18.50
CA LYS A 121 -16.66 -4.79 -18.45
C LYS A 121 -16.25 -5.05 -17.00
N VAL A 122 -16.48 -6.26 -16.50
CA VAL A 122 -16.03 -6.67 -15.17
C VAL A 122 -14.66 -7.34 -15.25
N THR A 123 -13.75 -6.91 -14.38
CA THR A 123 -12.45 -7.56 -14.15
C THR A 123 -12.31 -7.86 -12.67
N ARG A 124 -12.31 -9.15 -12.31
CA ARG A 124 -12.15 -9.57 -10.92
C ARG A 124 -10.68 -9.55 -10.49
N ILE A 125 -10.42 -8.98 -9.32
CA ILE A 125 -9.14 -8.98 -8.62
C ILE A 125 -9.34 -9.75 -7.33
N SER A 126 -8.67 -10.89 -7.18
CA SER A 126 -8.96 -11.79 -6.05
C SER A 126 -7.73 -12.49 -5.49
N GLY A 127 -7.75 -12.69 -4.19
CA GLY A 127 -6.91 -13.63 -3.45
C GLY A 127 -7.77 -14.55 -2.58
N LYS A 128 -7.19 -15.65 -2.09
CA LYS A 128 -7.88 -16.68 -1.30
C LYS A 128 -8.28 -16.21 0.11
N ASP A 129 -7.59 -15.21 0.62
CA ASP A 129 -7.75 -14.59 1.94
C ASP A 129 -7.53 -13.07 1.83
N ALA A 130 -7.81 -12.31 2.90
CA ALA A 130 -7.69 -10.85 2.86
C ALA A 130 -6.26 -10.38 2.53
N TYR A 131 -5.24 -11.06 3.07
CA TYR A 131 -3.82 -10.74 2.79
C TYR A 131 -3.47 -10.91 1.32
N SER A 132 -3.75 -12.08 0.75
CA SER A 132 -3.48 -12.37 -0.66
C SER A 132 -4.35 -11.54 -1.59
N ASN A 133 -5.55 -11.13 -1.16
CA ASN A 133 -6.41 -10.22 -1.92
C ASN A 133 -5.82 -8.80 -2.00
N ALA A 134 -5.30 -8.28 -0.88
CA ALA A 134 -4.57 -7.01 -0.85
C ALA A 134 -3.32 -7.06 -1.75
N ILE A 135 -2.56 -8.16 -1.70
CA ILE A 135 -1.40 -8.39 -2.58
C ILE A 135 -1.84 -8.47 -4.06
N ALA A 136 -2.93 -9.18 -4.36
CA ALA A 136 -3.46 -9.27 -5.72
C ALA A 136 -3.82 -7.87 -6.26
N PHE A 137 -4.43 -7.03 -5.43
CA PHE A 137 -4.74 -5.65 -5.78
C PHE A 137 -3.48 -4.79 -5.97
N ALA A 138 -2.48 -4.91 -5.09
CA ALA A 138 -1.19 -4.22 -5.23
C ALA A 138 -0.43 -4.59 -6.52
N LYS A 139 -0.54 -5.84 -6.97
CA LYS A 139 0.09 -6.32 -8.22
C LYS A 139 -0.71 -5.95 -9.47
N PHE A 140 -2.00 -5.70 -9.34
CA PHE A 140 -2.90 -5.56 -10.49
C PHE A 140 -2.62 -4.29 -11.28
N LYS A 141 -2.64 -4.41 -12.61
CA LYS A 141 -2.62 -3.29 -13.55
C LYS A 141 -3.44 -3.63 -14.79
N ASP A 142 -4.44 -2.81 -15.08
CA ASP A 142 -5.11 -2.82 -16.38
C ASP A 142 -4.37 -1.85 -17.32
N LYS A 143 -3.75 -2.39 -18.37
CA LYS A 143 -2.97 -1.60 -19.34
C LYS A 143 -3.86 -0.75 -20.27
N ASN A 144 -5.14 -1.06 -20.38
CA ASN A 144 -6.03 -0.31 -21.27
C ASN A 144 -6.56 0.95 -20.59
N THR A 145 -6.97 0.82 -19.33
CA THR A 145 -7.56 1.93 -18.55
C THR A 145 -6.55 2.63 -17.65
N GLN A 146 -5.35 2.05 -17.48
CA GLN A 146 -4.35 2.45 -16.49
C GLN A 146 -4.77 2.25 -15.03
N PHE A 147 -5.89 1.58 -14.76
CA PHE A 147 -6.32 1.26 -13.40
C PHE A 147 -5.36 0.30 -12.71
N GLY A 148 -5.12 0.50 -11.41
CA GLY A 148 -4.34 -0.37 -10.54
C GLY A 148 -2.87 0.05 -10.39
N TRP A 149 -2.26 -0.48 -9.33
CA TRP A 149 -0.92 -0.15 -8.87
C TRP A 149 0.19 -0.71 -9.75
N GLY A 150 0.09 -1.96 -10.19
CA GLY A 150 1.10 -2.64 -10.99
C GLY A 150 2.44 -2.87 -10.29
N ILE A 151 2.44 -3.01 -8.95
CA ILE A 151 3.67 -3.14 -8.15
C ILE A 151 4.15 -4.59 -8.17
N THR A 152 5.00 -4.89 -9.15
CA THR A 152 5.55 -6.23 -9.41
C THR A 152 7.08 -6.26 -9.57
N THR A 153 7.75 -5.13 -9.42
CA THR A 153 9.21 -5.00 -9.50
C THR A 153 9.75 -4.46 -8.16
N PRO A 154 11.07 -4.48 -7.95
CA PRO A 154 11.67 -3.81 -6.80
C PRO A 154 11.52 -2.29 -6.80
N GLY A 155 11.62 -1.66 -5.63
CA GLY A 155 11.66 -0.20 -5.47
C GLY A 155 10.30 0.47 -5.38
N HIS A 156 9.41 -0.03 -4.51
CA HIS A 156 8.07 0.51 -4.33
C HIS A 156 7.70 0.65 -2.86
N ASN A 157 6.67 1.47 -2.62
CA ASN A 157 6.21 1.76 -1.27
C ASN A 157 4.96 0.94 -0.96
N VAL A 158 4.68 0.72 0.33
CA VAL A 158 3.48 0.01 0.79
C VAL A 158 2.95 0.66 2.07
N SER A 159 1.68 0.46 2.40
CA SER A 159 1.11 0.87 3.69
C SER A 159 0.69 -0.37 4.45
N PHE A 160 1.30 -0.63 5.60
CA PHE A 160 0.94 -1.74 6.48
C PHE A 160 -0.10 -1.29 7.50
N ILE A 161 -1.23 -1.98 7.48
CA ILE A 161 -2.33 -1.80 8.42
C ILE A 161 -2.51 -3.11 9.20
N PRO A 162 -2.69 -3.05 10.53
CA PRO A 162 -2.89 -4.23 11.35
C PRO A 162 -4.25 -4.85 11.01
N SER A 163 -4.27 -6.16 10.76
CA SER A 163 -5.48 -6.92 10.44
C SER A 163 -6.57 -6.79 11.52
N GLY A 164 -6.16 -6.62 12.78
CA GLY A 164 -7.06 -6.42 13.93
C GLY A 164 -7.57 -5.00 14.16
N SER A 165 -7.14 -4.00 13.37
CA SER A 165 -7.58 -2.59 13.54
C SER A 165 -7.78 -1.92 12.18
N LYS A 166 -8.65 -2.52 11.39
CA LYS A 166 -8.95 -2.14 10.00
C LYS A 166 -9.46 -0.71 9.84
N GLU A 167 -10.02 -0.10 10.87
CA GLU A 167 -10.47 1.29 10.88
C GLU A 167 -9.30 2.27 10.62
N LEU A 168 -8.08 1.88 11.02
CA LEU A 168 -6.86 2.65 10.74
C LEU A 168 -6.58 2.76 9.23
N ALA A 169 -7.06 1.83 8.41
CA ALA A 169 -6.93 1.92 6.95
C ALA A 169 -7.52 3.24 6.43
N ILE A 170 -8.70 3.64 6.91
CA ILE A 170 -9.38 4.86 6.48
C ILE A 170 -8.60 6.10 6.94
N ALA A 171 -8.14 6.10 8.20
CA ALA A 171 -7.35 7.20 8.75
C ALA A 171 -6.01 7.39 8.01
N SER A 172 -5.41 6.29 7.56
CA SER A 172 -4.13 6.28 6.85
C SER A 172 -4.22 6.63 5.36
N ALA A 173 -5.43 6.53 4.79
CA ALA A 173 -5.61 6.54 3.33
C ALA A 173 -5.03 7.78 2.62
N PRO A 174 -5.08 9.02 3.18
CA PRO A 174 -4.43 10.17 2.55
C PRO A 174 -2.91 10.05 2.36
N PHE A 175 -2.23 9.24 3.19
CA PHE A 175 -0.78 9.01 3.07
C PHE A 175 -0.41 8.11 1.89
N SER A 176 -1.38 7.44 1.26
CA SER A 176 -1.16 6.59 0.09
C SER A 176 -0.68 7.35 -1.15
N HIS A 177 -0.86 8.68 -1.16
CA HIS A 177 -0.46 9.59 -2.23
C HIS A 177 0.45 10.74 -1.74
N ALA A 178 0.80 10.79 -0.45
CA ALA A 178 1.65 11.83 0.14
C ALA A 178 3.14 11.60 -0.21
N GLY A 179 3.49 11.88 -1.46
CA GLY A 179 4.86 11.76 -2.00
C GLY A 179 5.28 10.34 -2.38
N LYS A 180 4.56 9.31 -1.95
CA LYS A 180 4.86 7.90 -2.20
C LYS A 180 3.58 7.11 -2.47
N HIS A 181 3.48 6.54 -3.67
CA HIS A 181 2.36 5.67 -4.07
C HIS A 181 2.43 4.34 -3.31
N ALA A 182 1.48 4.11 -2.39
CA ALA A 182 1.57 3.01 -1.44
C ALA A 182 0.24 2.22 -1.34
N PRO A 183 0.12 1.04 -2.00
CA PRO A 183 -1.01 0.14 -1.77
C PRO A 183 -1.07 -0.29 -0.30
N LEU A 184 -2.28 -0.57 0.16
CA LEU A 184 -2.51 -1.14 1.49
C LEU A 184 -2.19 -2.64 1.46
N LEU A 185 -1.38 -3.08 2.43
CA LEU A 185 -1.17 -4.48 2.77
C LEU A 185 -1.57 -4.70 4.23
N TRP A 186 -2.21 -5.84 4.48
CA TRP A 186 -2.49 -6.28 5.84
C TRP A 186 -1.25 -6.91 6.46
N SER A 187 -1.06 -6.73 7.76
CA SER A 187 -0.07 -7.46 8.56
C SER A 187 -0.63 -7.80 9.94
N ASP A 188 -0.01 -8.75 10.64
CA ASP A 188 -0.43 -9.13 11.98
C ASP A 188 0.42 -8.44 13.05
N LYS A 189 -0.11 -8.41 14.27
CA LYS A 189 0.52 -7.74 15.41
C LYS A 189 1.92 -8.25 15.73
N GLU A 190 2.08 -9.56 15.71
CA GLU A 190 3.30 -10.20 16.21
C GLU A 190 4.33 -10.42 15.11
N LYS A 191 3.89 -10.59 13.86
CA LYS A 191 4.78 -10.82 12.71
C LYS A 191 4.06 -10.62 11.39
N MET A 192 4.83 -10.46 10.32
CA MET A 192 4.28 -10.43 8.99
C MET A 192 3.78 -11.82 8.53
N PRO A 193 2.57 -11.93 7.94
CA PRO A 193 2.13 -13.18 7.32
C PRO A 193 3.07 -13.60 6.19
N SER A 194 3.34 -14.90 6.04
CA SER A 194 4.34 -15.39 5.07
C SER A 194 4.06 -15.00 3.61
N SER A 195 2.79 -14.85 3.23
CA SER A 195 2.40 -14.38 1.88
C SER A 195 2.76 -12.92 1.66
N VAL A 196 2.57 -12.08 2.68
CA VAL A 196 2.93 -10.66 2.68
C VAL A 196 4.45 -10.54 2.67
N MET A 197 5.14 -11.31 3.52
CA MET A 197 6.60 -11.38 3.57
C MET A 197 7.20 -11.71 2.21
N SER A 198 6.71 -12.78 1.57
CA SER A 198 7.17 -13.18 0.24
C SER A 198 6.93 -12.10 -0.81
N TYR A 199 5.83 -11.34 -0.71
CA TYR A 199 5.58 -10.23 -1.60
C TYR A 199 6.52 -9.05 -1.34
N VAL A 200 6.71 -8.63 -0.09
CA VAL A 200 7.60 -7.53 0.28
C VAL A 200 9.05 -7.84 -0.09
N MET A 201 9.51 -9.08 0.12
CA MET A 201 10.82 -9.56 -0.37
C MET A 201 10.96 -9.39 -1.89
N SER A 202 9.90 -9.65 -2.67
CA SER A 202 9.95 -9.46 -4.12
C SER A 202 10.07 -7.99 -4.54
N LEU A 203 9.77 -7.05 -3.64
CA LEU A 203 9.92 -5.62 -3.84
C LEU A 203 11.28 -5.09 -3.34
N GLN A 204 12.07 -5.90 -2.62
CA GLN A 204 13.36 -5.46 -2.06
C GLN A 204 14.33 -5.08 -3.19
N PRO A 205 14.81 -3.82 -3.23
CA PRO A 205 15.79 -3.39 -4.20
C PRO A 205 17.16 -4.01 -3.86
N LYS A 206 17.99 -4.13 -4.89
CA LYS A 206 19.35 -4.65 -4.76
C LYS A 206 20.36 -3.61 -5.23
N TYR A 207 21.50 -3.50 -4.57
CA TYR A 207 22.63 -2.68 -5.01
C TYR A 207 23.84 -3.54 -5.41
N LYS A 208 24.73 -2.98 -6.23
CA LYS A 208 25.94 -3.66 -6.72
C LYS A 208 27.21 -3.14 -6.06
N MET A 209 27.31 -1.83 -5.90
CA MET A 209 28.48 -1.13 -5.38
C MET A 209 28.20 -0.49 -4.02
N SER A 210 27.04 0.17 -3.86
CA SER A 210 26.67 0.90 -2.65
C SER A 210 25.15 1.06 -2.52
N PRO A 211 24.57 0.99 -1.30
CA PRO A 211 23.16 1.28 -1.04
C PRO A 211 22.69 2.62 -1.58
N ALA A 212 23.61 3.58 -1.67
CA ALA A 212 23.35 4.93 -2.16
C ALA A 212 22.73 4.93 -3.59
N GLU A 213 22.93 3.85 -4.35
CA GLU A 213 22.37 3.66 -5.70
C GLU A 213 20.84 3.68 -5.73
N GLY A 214 20.17 3.23 -4.65
CA GLY A 214 18.73 3.03 -4.66
C GLY A 214 18.27 2.03 -5.74
N PRO A 215 16.96 1.97 -6.05
CA PRO A 215 15.85 2.65 -5.38
C PRO A 215 15.68 2.17 -3.94
N TYR A 216 14.86 2.87 -3.15
CA TYR A 216 14.56 2.50 -1.76
C TYR A 216 13.08 2.18 -1.63
N ASN A 217 12.76 1.15 -0.83
CA ASN A 217 11.40 0.95 -0.40
C ASN A 217 11.10 1.89 0.77
N HIS A 218 9.82 2.16 0.97
CA HIS A 218 9.33 2.83 2.15
C HIS A 218 8.00 2.21 2.53
N ALA A 219 7.73 2.14 3.83
CA ALA A 219 6.40 1.81 4.28
C ALA A 219 5.84 2.85 5.22
N TRP A 220 4.53 3.02 5.14
CA TRP A 220 3.77 3.57 6.25
C TRP A 220 3.37 2.42 7.16
N LEU A 221 3.65 2.54 8.45
CA LEU A 221 3.13 1.65 9.46
C LEU A 221 2.12 2.43 10.31
N THR A 222 0.85 2.00 10.31
CA THR A 222 -0.21 2.72 11.03
C THR A 222 -0.67 1.93 12.24
N GLY A 223 -0.47 2.49 13.44
CA GLY A 223 -0.83 1.87 14.72
C GLY A 223 0.21 2.19 15.80
N ASP A 224 -0.05 1.76 17.04
CA ASP A 224 0.93 1.82 18.12
C ASP A 224 1.47 0.42 18.47
N GLU A 225 2.25 0.30 19.56
CA GLU A 225 2.83 -0.98 19.98
C GLU A 225 1.78 -2.07 20.34
N LYS A 226 0.52 -1.68 20.56
CA LYS A 226 -0.59 -2.60 20.80
C LYS A 226 -1.06 -3.28 19.53
N GLU A 227 -0.99 -2.57 18.39
CA GLU A 227 -1.36 -3.09 17.09
C GLU A 227 -0.18 -3.73 16.35
N PHE A 228 1.04 -3.24 16.57
CA PHE A 228 2.28 -3.83 16.05
C PHE A 228 3.33 -3.93 17.14
N SER A 229 3.68 -5.15 17.54
CA SER A 229 4.77 -5.38 18.49
C SER A 229 6.09 -4.79 17.97
N LYS A 230 7.03 -4.46 18.88
CA LYS A 230 8.38 -4.03 18.48
C LYS A 230 9.09 -5.03 17.57
N ALA A 231 8.83 -6.33 17.78
CA ALA A 231 9.37 -7.39 16.94
C ALA A 231 8.81 -7.31 15.50
N ALA A 232 7.50 -7.11 15.35
CA ALA A 232 6.88 -6.92 14.04
C ALA A 232 7.39 -5.62 13.37
N GLN A 233 7.56 -4.54 14.12
CA GLN A 233 8.12 -3.28 13.61
C GLN A 233 9.55 -3.47 13.08
N ALA A 234 10.40 -4.18 13.83
CA ALA A 234 11.77 -4.50 13.41
C ALA A 234 11.78 -5.42 12.17
N GLU A 235 10.94 -6.46 12.14
CA GLU A 235 10.79 -7.34 10.97
C GLU A 235 10.37 -6.54 9.72
N LEU A 236 9.44 -5.59 9.87
CA LEU A 236 8.99 -4.73 8.79
C LEU A 236 10.09 -3.78 8.30
N ASP A 237 10.90 -3.22 9.22
CA ASP A 237 12.02 -2.33 8.91
C ASP A 237 13.13 -3.06 8.14
N ASP A 238 13.57 -4.21 8.65
CA ASP A 238 14.56 -5.10 7.98
C ASP A 238 14.13 -5.44 6.55
N MET A 239 12.82 -5.62 6.36
CA MET A 239 12.23 -5.98 5.07
C MET A 239 12.21 -4.85 4.04
N LEU A 240 12.41 -3.60 4.45
CA LEU A 240 12.47 -2.45 3.57
C LEU A 240 13.90 -2.10 3.15
N GLU A 241 14.90 -2.69 3.80
CA GLU A 241 16.31 -2.43 3.50
C GLU A 241 16.68 -2.86 2.08
N ILE A 242 17.59 -2.09 1.47
CA ILE A 242 18.23 -2.45 0.22
C ILE A 242 19.34 -3.46 0.50
N VAL A 243 19.40 -4.55 -0.27
CA VAL A 243 20.34 -5.66 -0.02
C VAL A 243 21.40 -5.77 -1.12
N SER A 244 22.61 -6.24 -0.78
CA SER A 244 23.63 -6.51 -1.81
C SER A 244 23.15 -7.58 -2.78
N GLU A 245 23.38 -7.38 -4.07
CA GLU A 245 23.14 -8.44 -5.07
C GLU A 245 23.98 -9.69 -4.79
N SER A 246 25.17 -9.54 -4.17
CA SER A 246 26.05 -10.65 -3.78
C SER A 246 25.67 -11.32 -2.46
N GLY A 247 24.73 -10.76 -1.69
CA GLY A 247 24.30 -11.26 -0.39
C GLY A 247 25.25 -10.96 0.79
N GLN A 248 26.33 -10.21 0.56
CA GLN A 248 27.22 -9.71 1.62
C GLN A 248 26.65 -8.39 2.16
N GLY A 249 26.08 -8.41 3.37
CA GLY A 249 25.37 -7.27 3.97
C GLY A 249 26.27 -6.16 4.51
N HIS A 250 25.64 -5.04 4.91
CA HIS A 250 26.27 -3.81 5.38
C HIS A 250 26.98 -3.87 6.75
N GLY A 251 27.01 -5.03 7.41
CA GLY A 251 27.68 -5.21 8.70
C GLY A 251 29.16 -5.62 8.62
N GLY A 252 29.65 -5.95 7.42
CA GLY A 252 31.05 -6.34 7.21
C GLY A 252 31.91 -5.15 6.84
N MET A 253 32.25 -4.28 7.79
CA MET A 253 33.52 -3.55 7.65
C MET A 253 34.61 -4.61 7.66
N ASN A 254 35.11 -4.97 6.47
CA ASN A 254 36.33 -5.76 6.33
C ASN A 254 37.45 -5.05 7.11
N MET A 255 37.79 -5.61 8.27
CA MET A 255 39.04 -5.36 8.99
C MET A 255 40.23 -6.05 8.29
N ASP A 256 40.12 -6.41 7.01
CA ASP A 256 41.20 -7.03 6.23
C ASP A 256 42.20 -5.99 5.66
N GLY A 257 42.05 -4.71 6.02
CA GLY A 257 42.96 -3.64 5.59
C GLY A 257 44.16 -3.39 6.51
N MET A 258 44.32 -4.13 7.62
CA MET A 258 45.36 -3.89 8.63
C MET A 258 46.23 -5.12 8.97
N GLU A 259 46.28 -6.14 8.11
CA GLU A 259 47.30 -7.19 8.18
C GLU A 259 48.16 -7.17 6.93
N GLY A 260 49.04 -6.17 6.83
CA GLY A 260 49.87 -6.00 5.64
C GLY A 260 51.15 -5.22 5.83
N MET A 261 51.64 -5.05 7.06
CA MET A 261 53.01 -4.57 7.30
C MET A 261 53.56 -5.20 8.58
N ASP A 262 54.05 -6.44 8.47
CA ASP A 262 55.34 -6.77 9.05
C ASP A 262 55.86 -8.13 8.60
N LYS A 263 57.20 -8.22 8.55
CA LYS A 263 58.06 -9.39 8.26
C LYS A 263 58.48 -9.61 6.80
N ASN A 264 59.53 -8.91 6.37
CA ASN A 264 60.86 -9.53 6.21
C ASN A 264 61.83 -8.62 5.43
N SER A 265 62.86 -8.14 6.12
CA SER A 265 64.21 -8.00 5.54
C SER A 265 65.24 -7.88 6.66
N GLU A 266 65.79 -9.03 7.07
CA GLU A 266 67.03 -9.08 7.85
C GLU A 266 68.25 -8.88 6.93
N GLU A 267 69.17 -8.07 7.45
CA GLU A 267 70.63 -8.07 7.30
C GLU A 267 71.27 -7.96 5.90
N LYS A 268 71.78 -6.75 5.63
CA LYS A 268 73.19 -6.61 5.22
C LYS A 268 73.91 -5.65 6.15
N LYS A 269 74.90 -6.19 6.86
CA LYS A 269 75.93 -5.45 7.60
C LYS A 269 76.79 -4.67 6.60
N ASP A 270 77.02 -3.39 6.88
CA ASP A 270 78.31 -2.77 6.55
C ASP A 270 78.70 -1.77 7.64
N ASN A 271 79.96 -1.87 8.06
CA ASN A 271 80.59 -1.08 9.11
C ASN A 271 81.13 0.22 8.49
N SER A 272 80.82 1.37 9.08
CA SER A 272 81.81 2.45 9.23
C SER A 272 81.29 3.58 10.14
N GLU A 273 81.98 3.69 11.28
CA GLU A 273 82.47 4.93 11.90
C GLU A 273 81.49 6.10 12.16
N MET A 274 81.15 6.28 13.44
CA MET A 274 80.88 7.61 14.00
C MET A 274 82.21 8.37 14.14
N PRO A 275 82.19 9.71 14.09
CA PRO A 275 82.23 10.44 15.36
C PRO A 275 81.45 11.76 15.38
N GLY A 276 81.07 12.18 16.60
CA GLY A 276 81.17 13.59 16.98
C GLY A 276 79.87 14.29 17.38
N MET A 277 79.72 14.50 18.68
CA MET A 277 78.86 15.49 19.33
C MET A 277 79.11 16.91 18.81
N ASN A 278 78.09 17.77 18.85
CA ASN A 278 78.14 19.01 19.65
C ASN A 278 76.78 19.73 19.72
N HIS A 279 76.44 20.11 20.95
CA HIS A 279 75.60 21.21 21.45
C HIS A 279 74.31 21.61 20.72
#